data_AF-A0A2P2IC38-F1
#
_entry.id   AF-A0A2P2IC38-F1
#
_cell.length_a   1.000
_cell.length_b   1.000
_cell.length_c   1.000
_cell.angle_alpha   90.00
_cell.angle_beta   90.00
_cell.angle_gamma   90.00
#
_symmetry.space_group_name_H-M   'P 1'
#
loop_
_entity.id
_entity.type
_entity.pdbx_description
1 polymer ?
#
loop_
_entity_poly.entity_id
_entity_poly.type
_entity_poly.pdbx_seq_one_letter_code
_entity_poly.pdbx_strand_id
1 'polypeptide(L)'
;EKSIQSLIKNIKSLNFNGVSGEVSFRNSNSRVTDILVWQFRGDSSYRQIATFYVDPRNTSNTSLVLDKSKLVWPGGVTPKDKLEPCMVEGFRYLLDSSCTTAIVVLCLVLFGIVAMFPLACLLIIKRNYDRKVEEMQTLWRGCNIFSKFTGWQIRRESLVLNRRLGEGQFGVIYGGECNFDGQGWVAVAVKTLK
;
A
#
# COMPACT_ATOMS: atom_id res chain seq x y z
N GLU A 1 39.24 -33.82 -56.08
CA GLU A 1 38.26 -33.14 -55.22
C GLU A 1 36.82 -33.10 -55.74
N LYS A 2 36.56 -32.78 -57.03
CA LYS A 2 35.18 -32.69 -57.58
C LYS A 2 34.32 -33.94 -57.37
N SER A 3 34.90 -35.15 -57.43
CA SER A 3 34.16 -36.41 -57.29
C SER A 3 33.62 -36.65 -55.87
N ILE A 4 34.35 -36.23 -54.83
CA ILE A 4 33.95 -36.40 -53.43
C ILE A 4 32.78 -35.46 -53.10
N GLN A 5 32.83 -34.23 -53.58
CA GLN A 5 31.76 -33.25 -53.39
C GLN A 5 30.45 -33.69 -54.06
N SER A 6 30.53 -34.28 -55.25
CA SER A 6 29.36 -34.85 -55.93
C SER A 6 28.77 -36.04 -55.17
N LEU A 7 29.61 -36.92 -54.60
CA LEU A 7 29.16 -38.04 -53.78
C LEU A 7 28.44 -37.55 -52.51
N ILE A 8 29.01 -36.58 -51.79
CA ILE A 8 28.40 -35.99 -50.59
C ILE A 8 27.07 -35.33 -50.93
N LYS A 9 26.99 -34.61 -52.06
CA LYS A 9 25.74 -34.00 -52.53
C LYS A 9 24.66 -35.05 -52.80
N ASN A 10 25.03 -36.16 -53.43
CA ASN A 10 24.09 -37.26 -53.67
C ASN A 10 23.61 -37.88 -52.35
N ILE A 11 24.52 -38.16 -51.40
CA ILE A 11 24.18 -38.72 -50.09
C ILE A 11 23.22 -37.81 -49.31
N LYS A 12 23.44 -36.49 -49.31
CA LYS A 12 22.55 -35.51 -48.65
C LYS A 12 21.14 -35.48 -49.24
N SER A 13 20.99 -35.87 -50.51
CA SER A 13 19.70 -35.90 -51.20
C SER A 13 18.97 -37.25 -51.10
N LEU A 14 19.63 -38.29 -50.58
CA LEU A 14 19.04 -39.61 -50.44
C LEU A 14 17.90 -39.60 -49.41
N ASN A 15 16.79 -40.21 -49.82
CA ASN A 15 15.68 -40.58 -48.95
C ASN A 15 15.23 -41.99 -49.32
N PHE A 16 15.25 -42.91 -48.36
CA PHE A 16 14.86 -44.30 -48.59
C PHE A 16 14.32 -44.94 -47.31
N ASN A 17 13.51 -45.99 -47.46
CA ASN A 17 13.01 -46.76 -46.33
C ASN A 17 13.96 -47.92 -46.01
N GLY A 18 14.50 -47.90 -44.79
CA GLY A 18 15.31 -48.98 -44.25
C GLY A 18 14.54 -49.82 -43.23
N VAL A 19 15.23 -50.80 -42.62
CA VAL A 19 14.67 -51.66 -41.56
C VAL A 19 14.30 -50.88 -40.29
N SER A 20 14.89 -49.71 -40.09
CA SER A 20 14.66 -48.81 -38.97
C SER A 20 13.75 -47.64 -39.31
N GLY A 21 12.93 -47.75 -40.37
CA GLY A 21 12.07 -46.68 -40.88
C GLY A 21 12.72 -45.82 -41.97
N GLU A 22 12.11 -44.67 -42.24
CA GLU A 22 12.59 -43.70 -43.24
C GLU A 22 13.97 -43.15 -42.84
N VAL A 23 14.90 -43.14 -43.80
CA VAL A 23 16.27 -42.63 -43.62
C VAL A 23 16.43 -41.41 -44.51
N SER A 24 16.58 -40.26 -43.87
CA SER A 24 16.77 -38.97 -44.55
C SER A 24 17.92 -38.20 -43.91
N PHE A 25 18.77 -37.61 -44.77
CA PHE A 25 19.87 -36.71 -44.41
C PHE A 25 19.59 -35.28 -44.88
N ARG A 26 18.33 -34.93 -45.17
CA ARG A 26 17.98 -33.60 -45.66
C ARG A 26 18.34 -32.54 -44.61
N ASN A 27 19.01 -31.47 -45.05
CA ASN A 27 19.41 -30.29 -44.25
C ASN A 27 20.46 -30.51 -43.14
N SER A 28 20.98 -31.71 -42.92
CA SER A 28 22.09 -31.92 -41.98
C SER A 28 23.03 -33.05 -42.44
N ASN A 29 24.22 -33.13 -41.86
CA ASN A 29 25.13 -34.26 -42.13
C ASN A 29 24.75 -35.51 -41.33
N SER A 30 23.69 -35.44 -40.51
CA SER A 30 23.22 -36.51 -39.63
C SER A 30 21.85 -37.02 -40.08
N ARG A 31 21.60 -38.29 -39.78
CA ARG A 31 20.30 -38.91 -40.02
C ARG A 31 19.26 -38.28 -39.09
N VAL A 32 18.09 -37.93 -39.65
CA VAL A 32 16.92 -37.58 -38.84
C VAL A 32 16.31 -38.87 -38.29
N THR A 33 16.20 -38.98 -36.97
CA THR A 33 15.65 -40.17 -36.29
C THR A 33 14.64 -39.77 -35.24
N ASP A 34 13.64 -40.63 -35.06
CA ASP A 34 12.70 -40.54 -33.95
C ASP A 34 13.41 -40.76 -32.61
N ILE A 35 12.95 -40.06 -31.57
CA ILE A 35 13.52 -40.15 -30.23
C ILE A 35 12.59 -40.96 -29.35
N LEU A 36 13.13 -42.01 -28.74
CA LEU A 36 12.42 -42.84 -27.76
C LEU A 36 12.73 -42.35 -26.36
N VAL A 37 11.70 -41.98 -25.60
CA VAL A 37 11.84 -41.53 -24.22
C VAL A 37 11.53 -42.69 -23.29
N TRP A 38 12.51 -43.03 -22.45
CA TRP A 38 12.41 -44.10 -21.47
C TRP A 38 12.31 -43.52 -20.06
N GLN A 39 11.47 -44.13 -19.22
CA GLN A 39 11.37 -43.81 -17.81
C GLN A 39 11.81 -45.01 -16.98
N PHE A 40 12.69 -44.75 -16.00
CA PHE A 40 13.01 -45.71 -14.96
C PHE A 40 11.87 -45.77 -13.95
N ARG A 41 11.33 -46.96 -13.75
CA ARG A 41 10.36 -47.22 -12.69
C ARG A 41 11.10 -47.96 -11.57
N GLY A 42 10.82 -47.62 -10.31
CA GLY A 42 11.54 -48.14 -9.14
C GLY A 42 11.52 -49.66 -8.96
N ASP A 43 10.88 -50.39 -9.87
CA ASP A 43 10.89 -51.85 -10.03
C ASP A 43 12.09 -52.37 -10.84
N SER A 44 13.15 -51.55 -10.99
CA SER A 44 14.35 -51.84 -11.79
C SER A 44 14.10 -52.04 -13.29
N SER A 45 12.95 -51.60 -13.80
CA SER A 45 12.60 -51.72 -15.21
C SER A 45 12.56 -50.35 -15.90
N TYR A 46 13.04 -50.31 -17.14
CA TYR A 46 12.86 -49.18 -18.04
C TYR A 46 11.63 -49.43 -18.93
N ARG A 47 10.73 -48.45 -19.00
CA ARG A 47 9.59 -48.50 -19.92
C ARG A 47 9.61 -47.29 -20.85
N GLN A 48 9.33 -47.53 -22.13
CA GLN A 48 9.17 -46.46 -23.10
C GLN A 48 7.84 -45.72 -22.82
N ILE A 49 7.93 -44.41 -22.60
CA ILE A 49 6.80 -43.55 -22.22
C ILE A 49 6.37 -42.60 -23.34
N ALA A 50 7.29 -42.22 -24.23
CA ALA A 50 6.98 -41.33 -25.34
C ALA A 50 7.84 -41.66 -26.57
N THR A 51 7.29 -41.31 -27.72
CA THR A 51 8.01 -41.28 -28.99
C THR A 51 7.87 -39.91 -29.59
N PHE A 52 9.00 -39.29 -29.92
CA PHE A 52 9.05 -38.03 -30.65
C PHE A 52 9.30 -38.34 -32.12
N TYR A 53 8.27 -38.16 -32.94
CA TYR A 53 8.35 -38.38 -34.38
C TYR A 53 8.86 -37.12 -35.06
N VAL A 54 9.95 -37.25 -35.81
CA VAL A 54 10.57 -36.12 -36.51
C VAL A 54 10.31 -36.25 -38.00
N ASP A 55 9.51 -35.33 -38.57
CA ASP A 55 9.34 -35.25 -40.01
C ASP A 55 10.53 -34.50 -40.64
N PRO A 56 11.35 -35.15 -41.49
CA PRO A 56 12.51 -34.53 -42.12
C PRO A 56 12.14 -33.49 -43.19
N ARG A 57 10.89 -33.44 -43.64
CA ARG A 57 10.42 -32.49 -44.67
C ARG A 57 9.86 -31.22 -44.07
N ASN A 58 9.29 -31.29 -42.88
CA ASN A 58 8.61 -30.16 -42.26
C ASN A 58 8.74 -30.20 -40.73
N THR A 59 9.51 -29.26 -40.18
CA THR A 59 9.73 -29.13 -38.74
C THR A 59 8.44 -28.84 -37.96
N SER A 60 7.38 -28.37 -38.62
CA SER A 60 6.08 -28.13 -37.97
C SER A 60 5.22 -29.39 -37.83
N ASN A 61 5.54 -30.46 -38.56
CA ASN A 61 4.84 -31.75 -38.46
C ASN A 61 5.46 -32.70 -37.42
N THR A 62 6.50 -32.26 -36.71
CA THR A 62 7.07 -33.06 -35.63
C THR A 62 6.07 -33.17 -34.49
N SER A 63 5.81 -34.39 -34.01
CA SER A 63 4.81 -34.62 -32.97
C SER A 63 5.38 -35.50 -31.85
N LEU A 64 5.05 -35.11 -30.61
CA LEU A 64 5.36 -35.91 -29.42
C LEU A 64 4.13 -36.73 -29.06
N VAL A 65 4.21 -38.05 -29.19
CA VAL A 65 3.18 -38.97 -28.73
C VAL A 65 3.58 -39.45 -27.34
N LEU A 66 2.97 -38.86 -26.32
CA LEU A 66 3.19 -39.21 -24.91
C LEU A 66 2.07 -40.14 -24.42
N ASP A 67 2.44 -41.33 -23.97
CA ASP A 67 1.52 -42.26 -23.35
C ASP A 67 1.39 -41.94 -21.85
N LYS A 68 0.41 -41.08 -21.54
CA LYS A 68 0.13 -40.64 -20.16
C LYS A 68 -0.21 -41.80 -19.22
N SER A 69 -0.69 -42.93 -19.74
CA SER A 69 -1.02 -44.11 -18.91
C SER A 69 0.22 -44.84 -18.39
N LYS A 70 1.35 -44.74 -19.12
CA LYS A 70 2.62 -45.36 -18.76
C LYS A 70 3.48 -44.46 -17.88
N LEU A 71 3.28 -43.16 -17.98
CA LEU A 71 4.01 -42.15 -17.22
C LEU A 71 3.63 -42.23 -15.72
N VAL A 72 4.60 -42.52 -14.87
CA VAL A 72 4.40 -42.56 -13.42
C VAL A 72 5.43 -41.69 -12.74
N TRP A 73 4.96 -40.72 -11.96
CA TRP A 73 5.82 -39.90 -11.11
C TRP A 73 5.95 -40.55 -9.73
N PRO A 74 7.12 -40.52 -9.08
CA PRO A 74 7.31 -41.10 -7.74
C PRO A 74 6.30 -40.61 -6.69
N GLY A 75 5.82 -39.37 -6.81
CA GLY A 75 4.80 -38.78 -5.94
C GLY A 75 3.37 -38.86 -6.47
N GLY A 76 3.11 -39.60 -7.55
CA GLY A 76 1.79 -39.70 -8.20
C GLY A 76 1.29 -38.41 -8.89
N VAL A 77 1.95 -37.28 -8.64
CA VAL A 77 1.62 -35.97 -9.20
C VAL A 77 2.75 -35.49 -10.10
N THR A 78 2.40 -34.85 -11.22
CA THR A 78 3.38 -34.20 -12.10
C THR A 78 4.12 -33.10 -11.33
N PRO A 79 5.46 -33.14 -11.25
CA PRO A 79 6.22 -32.10 -10.56
C PRO A 79 6.00 -30.76 -11.25
N LYS A 80 6.01 -29.69 -10.44
CA LYS A 80 5.98 -28.32 -10.96
C LYS A 80 7.43 -27.82 -11.05
N ASP A 81 7.84 -27.33 -12.21
CA ASP A 81 9.21 -26.86 -12.45
C ASP A 81 9.59 -25.63 -11.59
N LYS A 82 8.59 -24.89 -11.10
CA LYS A 82 8.79 -23.72 -10.26
C LYS A 82 8.36 -24.03 -8.83
N LEU A 83 9.19 -23.64 -7.85
CA LEU A 83 8.71 -23.39 -6.49
C LEU A 83 7.53 -22.41 -6.58
N GLU A 84 6.53 -22.61 -5.71
CA GLU A 84 5.33 -21.78 -5.69
C GLU A 84 5.71 -20.30 -5.76
N PRO A 85 5.20 -19.54 -6.75
CA PRO A 85 5.59 -18.15 -6.92
C PRO A 85 5.14 -17.37 -5.69
N CYS A 86 6.11 -16.90 -4.90
CA CYS A 86 5.82 -16.04 -3.77
C CYS A 86 5.39 -14.67 -4.29
N MET A 87 4.22 -14.18 -3.89
CA MET A 87 3.75 -12.84 -4.29
C MET A 87 4.66 -11.71 -3.76
N VAL A 88 5.48 -11.99 -2.75
CA VAL A 88 6.37 -11.05 -2.07
C VAL A 88 7.85 -11.47 -2.18
N GLU A 89 8.29 -11.80 -3.39
CA GLU A 89 9.66 -12.26 -3.65
C GLU A 89 10.73 -11.24 -3.22
N GLY A 90 10.47 -9.93 -3.38
CA GLY A 90 11.39 -8.89 -2.94
C GLY A 90 11.54 -8.79 -1.41
N PHE A 91 10.45 -9.02 -0.67
CA PHE A 91 10.48 -9.04 0.80
C PHE A 91 11.11 -10.34 1.31
N ARG A 92 10.87 -11.46 0.61
CA ARG A 92 11.50 -12.75 0.87
C ARG A 92 13.03 -12.67 0.75
N TYR A 93 13.52 -12.00 -0.29
CA TYR A 93 14.96 -11.82 -0.50
C TYR A 93 15.61 -10.95 0.60
N LEU A 94 14.90 -9.92 1.08
CA LEU A 94 15.38 -9.08 2.18
C LEU A 94 15.42 -9.81 3.54
N LEU A 95 14.46 -10.70 3.81
CA LEU A 95 14.37 -11.45 5.06
C LEU A 95 15.08 -12.82 5.03
N ASP A 96 15.55 -13.25 3.86
CA ASP A 96 16.11 -14.58 3.59
C ASP A 96 15.31 -15.74 4.23
N SER A 97 13.98 -15.69 4.10
CA SER A 97 13.07 -16.60 4.78
C SER A 97 12.13 -17.34 3.81
N SER A 98 11.36 -18.30 4.34
CA SER A 98 10.32 -18.99 3.56
C SER A 98 9.16 -18.04 3.19
N CYS A 99 8.46 -18.31 2.08
CA CYS A 99 7.37 -17.43 1.62
C CYS A 99 6.27 -17.25 2.69
N THR A 100 5.89 -18.32 3.39
CA THR A 100 4.89 -18.28 4.46
C THR A 100 5.34 -17.39 5.62
N THR A 101 6.62 -17.46 6.02
CA THR A 101 7.14 -16.62 7.12
C THR A 101 7.27 -15.16 6.71
N ALA A 102 7.69 -14.88 5.48
CA ALA A 102 7.79 -13.52 4.95
C ALA A 102 6.42 -12.82 4.93
N ILE A 103 5.35 -13.53 4.54
CA ILE A 103 3.98 -12.99 4.54
C ILE A 103 3.53 -12.66 5.98
N VAL A 104 3.74 -13.58 6.93
CA VAL A 104 3.34 -13.37 8.32
C VAL A 104 4.06 -12.16 8.94
N VAL A 105 5.37 -12.04 8.71
CA VAL A 105 6.15 -10.90 9.22
C VAL A 105 5.68 -9.59 8.60
N LEU A 106 5.42 -9.57 7.29
CA LEU A 106 4.90 -8.38 6.60
C LEU A 106 3.55 -7.94 7.20
N CYS A 107 2.63 -8.88 7.44
CA CYS A 107 1.36 -8.57 8.09
C CYS A 107 1.55 -7.98 9.48
N LEU A 108 2.44 -8.54 10.30
CA LEU A 108 2.72 -8.03 11.65
C LEU A 108 3.27 -6.60 11.63
N VAL A 109 4.17 -6.30 10.69
CA VAL A 109 4.71 -4.94 10.52
C VAL A 109 3.62 -3.96 10.10
N LEU A 110 2.76 -4.35 9.16
CA LEU A 110 1.66 -3.50 8.69
C LEU A 110 0.65 -3.23 9.81
N PHE A 111 0.23 -4.25 10.56
CA PHE A 111 -0.65 -4.06 11.72
C PHE A 111 0.00 -3.22 12.81
N GLY A 112 1.30 -3.39 13.06
CA GLY A 112 2.07 -2.56 13.98
C GLY A 112 2.04 -1.09 13.58
N ILE A 113 2.28 -0.78 12.30
CA ILE A 113 2.23 0.60 11.79
C ILE A 113 0.82 1.17 11.90
N VAL A 114 -0.20 0.41 11.47
CA VAL A 114 -1.60 0.87 11.50
C VAL A 114 -2.12 1.08 12.92
N ALA A 115 -1.64 0.34 13.91
CA ALA A 115 -1.99 0.55 15.31
C ALA A 115 -1.19 1.71 15.96
N MET A 116 0.13 1.74 15.74
CA MET A 116 1.01 2.71 16.39
C MET A 116 0.89 4.12 15.81
N PHE A 117 0.64 4.25 14.50
CA PHE A 117 0.50 5.54 13.84
C PHE A 117 -0.66 6.40 14.38
N PRO A 118 -1.92 5.92 14.46
CA PRO A 118 -3.02 6.71 15.01
C PRO A 118 -2.81 7.00 16.50
N LEU A 119 -2.26 6.06 17.28
CA LEU A 119 -1.91 6.30 18.69
C LEU A 119 -0.89 7.44 18.81
N ALA A 120 0.18 7.41 18.01
CA ALA A 120 1.19 8.47 18.00
C ALA A 120 0.57 9.82 17.57
N CYS A 121 -0.27 9.85 16.53
CA CYS A 121 -0.98 11.06 16.12
C CYS A 121 -1.87 11.61 17.22
N LEU A 122 -2.67 10.76 17.88
CA LEU A 122 -3.53 11.17 19.00
C LEU A 122 -2.71 11.72 20.17
N LEU A 123 -1.57 11.10 20.50
CA LEU A 123 -0.67 11.59 21.54
C LEU A 123 -0.06 12.95 21.18
N ILE A 124 0.35 13.15 19.92
CA ILE A 124 0.90 14.44 19.45
C ILE A 124 -0.19 15.52 19.48
N ILE A 125 -1.40 15.22 19.01
CA ILE A 125 -2.52 16.16 19.02
C ILE A 125 -2.88 16.51 20.47
N LYS A 126 -2.99 15.52 21.35
CA LYS A 126 -3.27 15.73 22.78
C LYS A 126 -2.21 16.62 23.42
N ARG A 127 -0.92 16.33 23.22
CA ARG A 127 0.18 17.16 23.76
C ARG A 127 0.11 18.61 23.27
N ASN A 128 -0.19 18.81 21.99
CA ASN A 128 -0.35 20.16 21.44
C ASN A 128 -1.58 20.88 21.98
N TYR A 129 -2.68 20.16 22.19
CA TYR A 129 -3.90 20.69 22.76
C TYR A 129 -3.69 21.10 24.23
N ASP A 130 -3.12 20.21 25.04
CA ASP A 130 -2.84 20.47 26.46
C ASP A 130 -1.93 21.71 26.62
N ARG A 131 -0.88 21.84 25.80
CA ARG A 131 -0.02 23.03 25.77
C ARG A 131 -0.79 24.33 25.45
N LYS A 132 -1.66 24.31 24.43
CA LYS A 132 -2.48 25.48 24.08
C LYS A 132 -3.49 25.84 25.18
N VAL A 133 -4.03 24.83 25.86
CA VAL A 133 -4.96 25.05 26.98
C VAL A 133 -4.25 25.68 28.17
N GLU A 134 -3.02 25.25 28.49
CA GLU A 134 -2.22 25.87 29.55
C GLU A 134 -1.92 27.35 29.26
N GLU A 135 -1.53 27.68 28.02
CA GLU A 135 -1.33 29.06 27.57
C GLU A 135 -2.61 29.90 27.75
N MET A 136 -3.77 29.38 27.32
CA MET A 136 -5.06 30.05 27.50
C MET A 136 -5.45 30.20 28.97
N GLN A 137 -5.22 29.19 29.81
CA GLN A 137 -5.54 29.24 31.24
C GLN A 137 -4.69 30.27 31.98
N THR A 138 -3.41 30.42 31.65
CA THR A 138 -2.56 31.46 32.27
C THR A 138 -3.04 32.86 31.91
N LEU A 139 -3.45 33.06 30.65
CA LEU A 139 -3.99 34.33 30.16
C LEU A 139 -5.37 34.65 30.79
N TRP A 140 -6.23 33.65 30.94
CA TRP A 140 -7.53 33.79 31.62
C TRP A 140 -7.40 34.01 33.13
N ARG A 141 -6.45 33.37 33.81
CA ARG A 141 -6.18 33.64 35.24
C ARG A 141 -5.66 35.07 35.48
N GLY A 142 -4.93 35.64 34.52
CA GLY A 142 -4.48 37.04 34.57
C GLY A 142 -5.57 38.05 34.22
N CYS A 143 -6.52 37.68 33.35
CA CYS A 143 -7.70 38.48 33.04
C CYS A 143 -8.75 38.34 34.15
N ASN A 144 -8.56 39.05 35.26
CA ASN A 144 -9.62 39.24 36.24
C ASN A 144 -10.69 40.16 35.60
N ILE A 145 -11.60 39.59 34.81
CA ILE A 145 -12.64 40.31 34.06
C ILE A 145 -13.38 41.32 34.96
N PHE A 146 -13.55 40.98 36.24
CA PHE A 146 -14.15 41.86 37.25
C PHE A 146 -13.28 43.07 37.61
N SER A 147 -11.95 42.99 37.57
CA SER A 147 -11.07 44.14 37.86
C SER A 147 -11.05 45.19 36.76
N LYS A 148 -11.49 44.85 35.54
CA LYS A 148 -11.71 45.86 34.48
C LYS A 148 -12.97 46.71 34.71
N PHE A 149 -13.92 46.21 35.52
CA PHE A 149 -15.15 46.93 35.87
C PHE A 149 -15.08 47.67 37.20
N THR A 150 -14.09 47.37 38.06
CA THR A 150 -13.84 48.11 39.29
C THR A 150 -13.35 49.53 38.96
N GLY A 151 -14.22 50.51 39.10
CA GLY A 151 -13.98 51.93 38.79
C GLY A 151 -15.07 52.58 37.93
N TRP A 152 -15.88 51.78 37.22
CA TRP A 152 -17.00 52.27 36.40
C TRP A 152 -18.34 52.27 37.14
N GLN A 153 -18.37 51.78 38.37
CA GLN A 153 -19.55 51.76 39.22
C GLN A 153 -19.52 52.97 40.16
N ILE A 154 -20.49 53.87 39.99
CA ILE A 154 -20.69 55.02 40.87
C ILE A 154 -21.75 54.64 41.91
N ARG A 155 -21.49 54.91 43.20
CA ARG A 155 -22.46 54.64 44.27
C ARG A 155 -23.69 55.52 44.05
N ARG A 156 -24.89 54.95 44.21
CA ARG A 156 -26.16 55.66 43.96
C ARG A 156 -26.32 56.91 44.83
N GLU A 157 -25.79 56.88 46.05
CA GLU A 157 -25.79 58.01 46.99
C GLU A 157 -24.94 59.21 46.51
N SER A 158 -23.94 58.97 45.65
CA SER A 158 -23.12 60.02 45.05
C SER A 158 -23.79 60.67 43.84
N LEU A 159 -25.02 60.28 43.48
CA LEU A 159 -25.72 60.75 42.29
C LEU A 159 -27.08 61.35 42.66
N VAL A 160 -27.28 62.63 42.32
CA VAL A 160 -28.54 63.33 42.53
C VAL A 160 -29.10 63.73 41.17
N LEU A 161 -30.34 63.30 40.88
CA LEU A 161 -31.03 63.63 39.64
C LEU A 161 -31.98 64.82 39.91
N ASN A 162 -31.77 65.94 39.22
CA ASN A 162 -32.50 67.18 39.49
C ASN A 162 -33.68 67.38 38.53
N ARG A 163 -33.48 67.16 37.24
CA ARG A 163 -34.51 67.42 36.21
C ARG A 163 -34.41 66.46 35.02
N ARG A 164 -35.51 66.24 34.32
CA ARG A 164 -35.52 65.52 33.04
C ARG A 164 -35.07 66.44 31.91
N LEU A 165 -34.09 66.03 31.12
CA LEU A 165 -33.56 66.81 29.99
C LEU A 165 -34.20 66.39 28.66
N GLY A 166 -34.55 65.11 28.50
CA GLY A 166 -35.16 64.60 27.28
C GLY A 166 -35.32 63.07 27.30
N GLU A 167 -35.88 62.50 26.25
CA GLU A 167 -35.97 61.06 26.04
C GLU A 167 -35.55 60.74 24.60
N GLY A 168 -34.63 59.79 24.47
CA GLY A 168 -34.18 59.26 23.18
C GLY A 168 -34.57 57.79 23.01
N GLN A 169 -34.22 57.20 21.88
CA GLN A 169 -34.55 55.81 21.53
C GLN A 169 -34.07 54.77 22.55
N PHE A 170 -33.07 55.10 23.38
CA PHE A 170 -32.46 54.21 24.36
C PHE A 170 -32.67 54.68 25.81
N GLY A 171 -33.75 55.42 26.07
CA GLY A 171 -34.18 55.80 27.41
C GLY A 171 -34.17 57.30 27.70
N VAL A 172 -34.45 57.63 28.96
CA VAL A 172 -34.59 59.00 29.45
C VAL A 172 -33.24 59.54 29.89
N ILE A 173 -32.99 60.81 29.59
CA ILE A 173 -31.81 61.55 30.03
C ILE A 173 -32.23 62.50 31.15
N TYR A 174 -31.62 62.34 32.31
CA TYR A 174 -31.77 63.23 33.45
C TYR A 174 -30.52 64.11 33.59
N GLY A 175 -30.73 65.37 33.93
CA GLY A 175 -29.68 66.27 34.38
C GLY A 175 -29.57 66.19 35.89
N GLY A 176 -28.35 66.05 36.39
CA GLY A 176 -28.08 65.88 37.80
C GLY A 176 -26.67 66.30 38.16
N GLU A 177 -26.26 65.95 39.38
CA GLU A 177 -24.92 66.18 39.89
C GLU A 177 -24.38 64.86 40.44
N CYS A 178 -23.10 64.61 40.19
CA CYS A 178 -22.40 63.43 40.67
C CYS A 178 -21.19 63.87 41.48
N ASN A 179 -21.05 63.32 42.68
CA ASN A 179 -19.89 63.53 43.52
C ASN A 179 -18.79 62.55 43.13
N PHE A 180 -17.74 63.05 42.49
CA PHE A 180 -16.55 62.25 42.14
C PHE A 180 -15.50 62.39 43.23
N ASP A 181 -14.93 61.27 43.66
CA ASP A 181 -13.87 61.22 44.67
C ASP A 181 -12.69 62.11 44.22
N GLY A 182 -12.46 63.23 44.92
CA GLY A 182 -11.38 64.20 44.65
C GLY A 182 -11.75 65.43 43.79
N GLN A 183 -12.93 65.47 43.16
CA GLN A 183 -13.40 66.62 42.35
C GLN A 183 -14.67 67.29 42.89
N GLY A 184 -15.36 66.66 43.85
CA GLY A 184 -16.60 67.17 44.41
C GLY A 184 -17.79 66.99 43.47
N TRP A 185 -18.85 67.78 43.68
CA TRP A 185 -20.08 67.71 42.90
C TRP A 185 -19.89 68.33 41.51
N VAL A 186 -20.07 67.51 40.47
CA VAL A 186 -19.97 67.91 39.07
C VAL A 186 -21.30 67.68 38.37
N ALA A 187 -21.74 68.64 37.57
CA ALA A 187 -22.95 68.50 36.76
C ALA A 187 -22.78 67.38 35.72
N VAL A 188 -23.72 66.44 35.70
CA VAL A 188 -23.71 65.27 34.82
C VAL A 188 -25.06 65.08 34.12
N ALA A 189 -25.01 64.47 32.93
CA ALA A 189 -26.20 63.94 32.27
C ALA A 189 -26.22 62.42 32.44
N VAL A 190 -27.27 61.90 33.05
CA VAL A 190 -27.44 60.48 33.36
C VAL A 190 -28.47 59.90 32.41
N LYS A 191 -28.04 58.91 31.63
CA LYS A 191 -28.92 58.14 30.76
C LYS A 191 -29.41 56.91 31.50
N THR A 192 -30.71 56.82 31.75
CA THR A 192 -31.33 55.65 32.35
C THR A 192 -31.78 54.71 31.24
N LEU A 193 -31.29 53.47 31.25
CA LEU A 193 -31.82 52.41 30.39
C LEU A 193 -33.20 52.01 30.95
N LYS A 194 -34.16 51.74 30.05
CA LYS A 194 -35.50 51.24 30.41
C LYS A 194 -35.46 49.73 30.59
#